data_AF-H8H2Y8-F1
#
_entry.id   AF-H8H2Y8-F1
#
_cell.length_a   1.000
_cell.length_b   1.000
_cell.length_c   1.000
_cell.angle_alpha   90.00
_cell.angle_beta   90.00
_cell.angle_gamma   90.00
#
_symmetry.space_group_name_H-M   'P 1'
#
loop_
_entity.id
_entity.type
_entity.pdbx_description
1 polymer ?
#
loop_
_entity_poly.entity_id
_entity_poly.type
_entity_poly.pdbx_seq_one_letter_code
_entity_poly.pdbx_strand_id
1 'polypeptide(L)' 'MIKVYARATHLQTNVPTRLLGPFETEQEAWAAVAQCEGQPLSWERTKRGSMVSTPHTRWLTESVEASSGLEREDGD' A
#
# COMPACT_ATOMS: atom_id res chain seq x y z
N MET A 1 4.40 -15.07 3.83
CA MET A 1 5.24 -13.96 3.29
C MET A 1 4.47 -12.67 3.45
N ILE A 2 5.11 -11.60 3.90
CA ILE A 2 4.50 -10.27 3.97
C ILE A 2 4.51 -9.69 2.55
N LYS A 3 3.36 -9.24 2.07
CA LYS A 3 3.26 -8.48 0.82
C LYS A 3 2.85 -7.06 1.14
N VAL A 4 3.56 -6.09 0.58
CA VAL A 4 3.27 -4.68 0.75
C VAL A 4 2.53 -4.18 -0.49
N TYR A 5 1.43 -3.47 -0.27
CA TYR A 5 0.69 -2.80 -1.33
C TYR A 5 0.68 -1.30 -1.07
N ALA A 6 0.80 -0.50 -2.12
CA ALA A 6 0.63 0.94 -2.04
C ALA A 6 -0.67 1.34 -2.73
N ARG A 7 -1.61 1.89 -1.97
CA ARG A 7 -2.92 2.32 -2.45
C ARG A 7 -2.98 3.83 -2.61
N ALA A 8 -3.27 4.29 -3.82
CA ALA A 8 -3.54 5.68 -4.14
C ALA A 8 -5.02 5.98 -3.95
N THR A 9 -5.32 7.03 -3.21
CA THR A 9 -6.67 7.53 -2.94
C THR A 9 -6.73 8.99 -3.31
N HIS A 10 -7.64 9.36 -4.19
CA HIS A 10 -7.85 10.77 -4.53
C HIS A 10 -8.44 11.51 -3.33
N LEU A 11 -7.78 12.57 -2.86
CA LEU A 11 -8.14 13.24 -1.61
C LEU A 11 -9.51 13.92 -1.68
N GLN A 12 -9.85 14.51 -2.83
CA GLN A 12 -11.10 15.27 -2.99
C GLN A 12 -12.34 14.37 -3.01
N THR A 13 -12.25 13.20 -3.65
CA THR A 13 -13.39 12.28 -3.79
C THR A 13 -13.33 11.11 -2.81
N ASN A 14 -12.21 10.95 -2.11
CA ASN A 14 -11.90 9.79 -1.27
C ASN A 14 -11.97 8.44 -2.01
N VAL A 15 -11.87 8.46 -3.34
CA VAL A 15 -11.96 7.25 -4.16
C VAL A 15 -10.57 6.66 -4.38
N PRO A 16 -10.38 5.33 -4.20
CA PRO A 16 -9.16 4.67 -4.62
C PRO A 16 -9.01 4.75 -6.13
N THR A 17 -7.94 5.37 -6.59
CA THR A 17 -7.66 5.55 -8.02
C THR A 17 -6.68 4.52 -8.55
N ARG A 18 -5.76 4.05 -7.69
CA ARG A 18 -4.69 3.15 -8.11
C ARG A 18 -4.23 2.27 -6.97
N LEU A 19 -3.75 1.09 -7.32
CA LEU A 19 -3.10 0.15 -6.42
C LEU A 19 -1.80 -0.31 -7.07
N LEU A 20 -0.70 -0.26 -6.32
CA LEU A 20 0.62 -0.74 -6.72
C LEU A 20 1.02 -1.91 -5.81
N GLY A 21 1.63 -2.94 -6.40
CA GLY A 21 2.09 -4.14 -5.72
C GLY A 21 1.57 -5.41 -6.39
N PRO A 22 1.75 -6.59 -5.75
CA PRO A 22 2.42 -6.79 -4.46
C PRO A 22 3.93 -6.55 -4.49
N PHE A 23 4.45 -5.88 -3.47
CA PHE A 23 5.89 -5.71 -3.22
C PHE A 23 6.34 -6.60 -2.05
N GLU A 24 7.63 -6.89 -1.97
CA GLU A 24 8.19 -7.67 -0.86
C GLU A 24 8.57 -6.77 0.32
N THR A 25 8.88 -5.50 0.03
CA THR A 25 9.31 -4.51 1.03
C THR A 25 8.55 -3.19 0.91
N GLU A 26 8.47 -2.44 2.01
CA GLU A 26 7.93 -1.06 1.97
C GLU A 26 8.78 -0.15 1.08
N GLN A 27 10.08 -0.39 1.01
CA GLN A 27 11.01 0.42 0.23
C GLN A 27 10.75 0.32 -1.28
N GLU A 28 10.46 -0.88 -1.79
CA GLU A 28 10.02 -1.08 -3.17
C GLU A 28 8.70 -0.37 -3.46
N ALA A 29 7.74 -0.47 -2.53
CA ALA A 29 6.47 0.22 -2.65
C ALA A 29 6.68 1.75 -2.74
N TRP A 30 7.56 2.31 -1.92
CA TRP A 30 7.88 3.74 -1.95
C TRP A 30 8.55 4.16 -3.27
N ALA A 31 9.48 3.35 -3.77
CA ALA A 31 10.15 3.60 -5.04
C ALA A 31 9.18 3.52 -6.23
N ALA A 32 8.24 2.57 -6.22
CA ALA A 32 7.21 2.45 -7.25
C ALA A 32 6.26 3.66 -7.24
N VAL A 33 5.86 4.13 -6.06
CA VAL A 33 5.03 5.33 -5.93
C VAL A 33 5.79 6.59 -6.36
N ALA A 34 7.06 6.75 -6.00
CA ALA A 34 7.87 7.88 -6.42
C ALA A 34 8.03 7.93 -7.95
N GLN A 35 8.23 6.78 -8.59
CA GLN A 35 8.24 6.67 -10.06
C GLN A 35 6.86 6.98 -10.66
N CYS A 36 5.79 6.52 -10.03
CA CYS A 36 4.41 6.77 -10.46
C CYS A 36 4.02 8.25 -10.40
N GLU A 37 4.42 8.96 -9.34
CA GLU A 37 4.18 10.39 -9.17
C GLU A 37 5.22 11.26 -9.89
N GLY A 38 6.31 10.65 -10.39
CA GLY A 38 7.40 11.34 -11.08
C GLY A 38 8.25 12.24 -10.18
N GLN A 39 8.15 12.09 -8.86
CA GLN A 39 8.88 12.89 -7.88
C GLN A 39 9.16 12.09 -6.60
N PRO A 40 10.26 12.40 -5.87
CA PRO A 40 10.51 11.81 -4.57
C PRO A 40 9.44 12.28 -3.57
N LEU A 41 8.89 11.33 -2.82
CA LEU A 41 7.81 11.57 -1.86
C LEU A 41 8.29 11.35 -0.43
N SER A 42 7.85 12.23 0.48
CA SER A 42 8.16 12.14 1.91
C SER A 42 7.14 11.25 2.61
N TRP A 43 7.56 10.04 2.96
CA TRP A 43 6.72 9.07 3.67
C TRP A 43 6.73 9.32 5.17
N GLU A 44 5.54 9.41 5.74
CA GLU A 44 5.33 9.47 7.19
C GLU A 44 5.00 8.07 7.71
N ARG A 45 5.83 7.56 8.63
CA ARG A 45 5.54 6.30 9.33
C ARG A 45 4.40 6.50 10.33
N THR A 46 3.31 5.79 10.11
CA THR A 46 2.15 5.75 10.99
C THR A 46 2.07 4.39 11.71
N LYS A 47 1.17 4.26 12.70
CA LYS A 47 0.92 2.98 13.39
C LYS A 47 0.45 1.84 12.47
N ARG A 48 -0.09 2.14 11.28
CA ARG A 48 -0.65 1.14 10.34
C ARG A 48 0.24 0.85 9.13
N GLY A 49 1.38 1.51 9.02
CA GLY A 49 2.21 1.48 7.82
C GLY A 49 2.71 2.88 7.48
N SER A 50 3.05 3.12 6.23
CA SER A 50 3.60 4.40 5.79
C SER A 50 2.60 5.14 4.92
N MET A 51 2.45 6.43 5.14
CA MET A 51 1.51 7.27 4.41
C MET A 51 2.26 8.42 3.77
N VAL A 52 1.88 8.78 2.54
CA VAL A 52 2.29 10.06 1.95
C VAL A 52 1.09 10.72 1.30
N SER A 53 0.97 12.03 1.48
CA SER A 53 -0.09 12.82 0.84
C SER A 53 0.54 13.81 -0.14
N THR A 54 0.18 13.69 -1.41
CA THR A 54 0.44 14.67 -2.45
C THR A 54 -0.76 15.63 -2.53
N PRO A 55 -0.68 16.77 -3.25
CA PRO A 55 -1.75 17.77 -3.24
C PRO A 55 -3.11 17.24 -3.73
N HIS A 56 -3.14 16.16 -4.52
CA HIS A 56 -4.36 15.56 -5.04
C HIS A 56 -4.56 14.10 -4.60
N THR A 57 -3.49 13.40 -4.21
CA THR A 57 -3.52 11.95 -4.01
C THR A 57 -2.86 11.58 -2.69
N ARG A 58 -3.52 10.73 -1.90
CA ARG A 58 -2.93 10.09 -0.72
C ARG A 58 -2.53 8.67 -1.07
N TRP A 59 -1.29 8.34 -0.81
CA TRP A 59 -0.76 7.00 -0.86
C TRP A 59 -0.64 6.41 0.55
N LEU A 60 -1.08 5.17 0.69
CA LEU A 60 -0.98 4.39 1.92
C LEU A 60 -0.30 3.06 1.60
N THR A 61 0.76 2.70 2.32
CA THR A 61 1.30 1.34 2.29
C THR A 61 0.61 0.47 3.33
N GLU A 62 0.09 -0.66 2.88
CA GLU A 62 -0.51 -1.69 3.72
C GLU A 62 0.31 -2.97 3.55
N SER A 63 0.92 -3.42 4.65
CA SER A 63 1.56 -4.73 4.74
C SER A 63 0.49 -5.77 5.06
N VAL A 64 0.15 -6.57 4.06
CA VAL A 64 -0.74 -7.71 4.21
C VAL A 64 0.16 -8.92 4.44
N GLU A 65 0.11 -9.48 5.65
CA GLU A 65 0.56 -10.85 5.82
C GLU A 65 -0.31 -11.70 4.91
N ALA A 66 0.30 -12.40 3.94
CA ALA A 66 -0.39 -13.48 3.27
C ALA A 66 -0.61 -14.57 4.32
N SER A 67 -1.63 -14.39 5.16
CA SER A 67 -2.24 -15.47 5.92
C SER A 67 -2.67 -16.45 4.85
N SER A 68 -2.06 -17.63 4.87
CA SER A 68 -2.58 -18.81 4.19
C SER A 68 -3.95 -19.13 4.78
N GLY A 69 -4.95 -18.36 4.38
CA GLY A 69 -6.34 -18.51 4.77
C GLY A 69 -7.03 -19.48 3.82
N LEU A 70 -6.71 -20.77 3.97
CA LEU A 70 -7.68 -21.82 3.68
C LEU A 70 -7.52 -22.94 4.72
N GLU A 71 -7.69 -22.59 6.01
CA GLU A 71 -8.25 -23.57 6.95
C GLU A 71 -9.75 -23.66 6.66
N ARG A 72 -10.09 -24.53 5.71
CA ARG A 72 -11.39 -25.21 5.67
C ARG A 72 -11.11 -26.65 5.34
N GLU A 73 -10.87 -27.45 6.36
CA GLU A 73 -11.27 -28.85 6.32
C GLU A 73 -12.13 -29.08 7.55
N ASP A 74 -13.43 -29.17 7.24
CA ASP A 74 -14.54 -29.57 8.07
C ASP A 74 -14.16 -30.75 8.99
N GLY A 75 -14.58 -30.65 10.26
CA GLY A 75 -14.50 -31.79 11.17
C GLY A 75 -15.49 -32.87 10.75
N ASP A 76 -15.02 -34.12 10.76
CA ASP A 76 -15.83 -35.35 10.82
C ASP A 76 -15.45 -36.11 12.11
#